data_AF-A0AAW4SJY4-F1
#
_entry.id   AF-A0AAW4SJY4-F1
#
_cell.length_a   1.000
_cell.length_b   1.000
_cell.length_c   1.000
_cell.angle_alpha   90.00
_cell.angle_beta   90.00
_cell.angle_gamma   90.00
#
_symmetry.space_group_name_H-M   'P 1'
#
loop_
_entity.id
_entity.type
_entity.pdbx_description
1 polymer ?
#
loop_
_entity_poly.entity_id
_entity_poly.type
_entity_poly.pdbx_seq_one_letter_code
_entity_poly.pdbx_strand_id
1 'polypeptide(L)'
;MKSMNPENVLEALVSNNRSKLSKTFGVGMFVSETDTPEEVITKCESYIERFETYINHLKIVINSGDKLNSEMKKARVKRLYSALDESEKEAIKMLLD
;
A
#
# COMPACT_ATOMS: atom_id res chain seq x y z
N MET A 1 8.60 10.26 -13.73
CA MET A 1 7.83 11.28 -12.98
C MET A 1 8.36 12.63 -13.45
N LYS A 2 7.51 13.53 -13.96
CA LYS A 2 7.98 14.86 -14.38
C LYS A 2 8.47 15.58 -13.11
N SER A 3 9.71 16.06 -13.08
CA SER A 3 10.23 16.78 -11.91
C SER A 3 9.36 18.02 -11.70
N MET A 4 8.74 18.10 -10.53
CA MET A 4 7.98 19.28 -10.12
C MET A 4 8.98 20.32 -9.59
N ASN A 5 8.81 21.60 -9.94
CA ASN A 5 9.65 22.64 -9.34
C ASN A 5 9.29 22.80 -7.84
N PRO A 6 10.19 23.35 -7.02
CA PRO A 6 9.96 23.50 -5.58
C PRO A 6 8.70 24.29 -5.24
N GLU A 7 8.38 25.33 -6.01
CA GLU A 7 7.24 26.21 -5.76
C GLU A 7 5.92 25.46 -5.90
N ASN A 8 5.76 24.62 -6.93
CA ASN A 8 4.54 23.84 -7.12
C ASN A 8 4.37 22.78 -6.01
N VAL A 9 5.47 22.27 -5.45
CA VAL A 9 5.43 21.29 -4.34
C VAL A 9 4.91 21.96 -3.07
N LEU A 10 5.43 23.14 -2.73
CA LEU A 10 4.97 23.91 -1.57
C LEU A 10 3.51 24.36 -1.75
N GLU A 11 3.15 24.84 -2.93
CA GLU A 11 1.77 25.23 -3.25
C GLU A 11 0.80 24.05 -3.12
N ALA A 12 1.20 22.85 -3.55
CA ALA A 12 0.42 21.64 -3.36
C ALA A 12 0.25 21.30 -1.87
N LEU A 13 1.32 21.43 -1.08
CA LEU A 13 1.34 21.11 0.34
C LEU A 13 0.35 21.95 1.15
N VAL A 14 0.29 23.26 0.87
CA VAL A 14 -0.60 24.20 1.59
C VAL A 14 -1.97 24.36 0.94
N SER A 15 -2.23 23.70 -0.21
CA SER A 15 -3.49 23.88 -0.95
C SER A 15 -4.75 23.38 -0.24
N ASN A 16 -4.60 22.58 0.83
CA ASN A 16 -5.68 21.82 1.48
C ASN A 16 -6.54 20.97 0.50
N ASN A 17 -6.07 20.79 -0.74
CA ASN A 17 -6.75 20.03 -1.78
C ASN A 17 -6.27 18.59 -1.73
N ARG A 18 -7.11 17.70 -1.19
CA ARG A 18 -6.80 16.26 -1.04
C ARG A 18 -6.36 15.59 -2.34
N SER A 19 -6.92 15.99 -3.49
CA SER A 19 -6.51 15.46 -4.80
C SER A 19 -5.10 15.93 -5.18
N LYS A 20 -4.79 17.22 -4.99
CA LYS A 20 -3.46 17.79 -5.29
C LYS A 20 -2.40 17.22 -4.35
N LEU A 21 -2.72 17.09 -3.05
CA LEU A 21 -1.88 16.45 -2.05
C LEU A 21 -1.59 15.00 -2.40
N SER A 22 -2.62 14.20 -2.69
CA SER A 22 -2.46 12.77 -3.00
C SER A 22 -1.64 12.53 -4.26
N LYS A 23 -1.76 13.40 -5.27
CA LYS A 23 -0.97 13.33 -6.51
C LYS A 23 0.51 13.69 -6.29
N THR A 24 0.78 14.61 -5.36
CA THR A 24 2.13 15.15 -5.15
C THR A 24 2.92 14.32 -4.15
N PHE A 25 2.30 13.94 -3.02
CA PHE A 25 2.96 13.30 -1.89
C PHE A 25 2.50 11.86 -1.63
N GLY A 26 1.56 11.34 -2.42
CA GLY A 26 0.91 10.06 -2.13
C GLY A 26 -0.27 10.20 -1.16
N VAL A 27 -1.05 9.12 -1.02
CA VAL A 27 -2.27 9.11 -0.22
C VAL A 27 -1.96 9.31 1.26
N GLY A 28 -2.74 10.17 1.91
CA GLY A 28 -2.74 10.35 3.36
C GLY A 28 -1.97 11.56 3.87
N MET A 29 -1.10 12.19 3.06
CA MET A 29 -0.40 13.40 3.47
C MET A 29 -1.40 14.55 3.68
N PHE A 30 -1.37 15.13 4.87
CA PHE A 30 -2.23 16.24 5.26
C PHE A 30 -1.47 17.19 6.18
N VAL A 31 -1.56 18.48 5.85
CA VAL A 31 -1.04 19.58 6.66
C VAL A 31 -2.24 20.39 7.11
N SER A 32 -2.33 20.65 8.41
CA SER A 32 -3.32 21.54 9.02
C SER A 32 -2.90 22.99 8.81
N GLU A 33 -3.88 23.89 8.71
CA GLU A 33 -3.64 25.34 8.69
C GLU A 33 -2.98 25.84 9.98
N THR A 34 -3.05 25.06 11.05
CA THR A 34 -2.44 25.37 12.36
C THR A 34 -1.07 24.75 12.57
N ASP A 35 -0.57 23.92 11.65
CA ASP A 35 0.73 23.28 11.81
C ASP A 35 1.87 24.31 11.72
N THR A 36 2.90 24.16 12.55
CA THR A 36 4.15 24.94 12.39
C THR A 36 5.02 24.35 11.27
N PRO A 37 5.96 25.13 10.69
CA PRO A 37 6.93 24.60 9.73
C PRO A 37 7.68 23.36 10.22
N GLU A 38 8.07 23.32 11.50
CA GLU A 38 8.77 22.18 12.12
C GLU A 38 7.89 20.92 12.19
N GLU A 39 6.61 21.08 12.51
CA GLU A 39 5.63 19.98 12.51
C GLU A 39 5.41 19.44 11.09
N VAL A 40 5.37 20.32 10.09
CA VAL A 40 5.28 19.93 8.68
C VAL A 40 6.52 19.16 8.22
N ILE A 41 7.71 19.61 8.60
CA ILE A 41 8.97 18.90 8.31
C ILE A 41 8.96 17.51 8.95
N THR A 42 8.59 17.41 10.23
CA THR A 42 8.50 16.13 10.96
C THR A 42 7.53 15.17 10.27
N LYS A 43 6.38 15.67 9.81
CA LYS A 43 5.42 14.87 9.03
C LYS A 43 6.05 14.35 7.75
N CYS A 44 6.75 15.20 7.00
CA CYS A 44 7.46 14.79 5.77
C CYS A 44 8.48 13.68 6.05
N GLU A 45 9.28 13.78 7.11
CA GLU A 45 10.23 12.73 7.51
C GLU A 45 9.53 11.41 7.83
N SER A 46 8.46 11.45 8.63
CA SER A 46 7.62 10.27 8.91
C SER A 46 6.96 9.67 7.66
N TYR A 47 6.70 10.48 6.63
CA TYR A 47 6.22 9.98 5.34
C TYR A 47 7.33 9.28 4.55
N ILE A 48 8.55 9.81 4.57
CA ILE A 48 9.72 9.19 3.95
C ILE A 48 9.94 7.79 4.53
N GLU A 49 9.98 7.65 5.85
CA GLU A 49 10.17 6.35 6.52
C GLU A 49 9.09 5.32 6.12
N ARG A 50 7.83 5.77 6.00
CA ARG A 50 6.73 4.92 5.53
C ARG A 50 6.90 4.51 4.08
N PHE A 51 7.30 5.43 3.21
CA PHE A 51 7.55 5.10 1.81
C PHE A 51 8.73 4.15 1.65
N GLU A 52 9.81 4.32 2.40
CA GLU A 52 10.93 3.39 2.42
C GLU A 52 10.49 1.99 2.85
N THR A 53 9.65 1.90 3.88
CA THR A 53 9.05 0.64 4.34
C THR A 53 8.21 -0.02 3.25
N TYR A 54 7.30 0.72 2.60
CA TYR A 54 6.48 0.18 1.51
C TYR A 54 7.31 -0.23 0.30
N ILE A 55 8.30 0.57 -0.08
CA ILE A 55 9.24 0.24 -1.16
C ILE A 55 9.98 -1.06 -0.82
N ASN A 56 10.42 -1.23 0.43
CA ASN A 56 11.07 -2.46 0.86
C ASN A 56 10.13 -3.68 0.76
N HIS A 57 8.88 -3.58 1.21
CA HIS A 57 7.90 -4.63 1.04
C HIS A 57 7.70 -5.01 -0.43
N LEU A 58 7.60 -4.02 -1.32
CA LEU A 58 7.48 -4.26 -2.76
C LEU A 58 8.73 -4.94 -3.33
N LYS A 59 9.93 -4.53 -2.91
CA LYS A 59 11.18 -5.19 -3.30
C LYS A 59 11.20 -6.66 -2.87
N ILE A 60 10.74 -6.98 -1.65
CA ILE A 60 10.62 -8.37 -1.19
C ILE A 60 9.72 -9.18 -2.12
N VAL A 61 8.56 -8.63 -2.50
CA VAL A 61 7.64 -9.29 -3.45
C VAL A 61 8.30 -9.48 -4.82
N ILE A 62 8.91 -8.45 -5.39
CA ILE A 62 9.58 -8.52 -6.70
C ILE A 62 10.66 -9.62 -6.70
N ASN A 63 11.40 -9.74 -5.59
CA ASN A 63 12.52 -10.68 -5.47
C ASN A 63 12.12 -12.08 -4.95
N SER A 64 10.83 -12.36 -4.80
CA SER A 64 10.38 -13.61 -4.16
C SER A 64 10.27 -14.82 -5.11
N GLY A 65 10.41 -14.62 -6.43
CA GLY A 65 10.46 -15.71 -7.42
C GLY A 65 9.30 -16.72 -7.31
N ASP A 66 9.62 -18.01 -7.35
CA ASP A 66 8.63 -19.10 -7.29
C ASP A 66 7.80 -19.13 -6.00
N LYS A 67 8.33 -18.55 -4.91
CA LYS A 67 7.61 -18.48 -3.63
C LYS A 67 6.32 -17.66 -3.78
N LEU A 68 6.32 -16.57 -4.54
CA LEU A 68 5.10 -15.79 -4.82
C LEU A 68 4.05 -16.63 -5.53
N ASN A 69 4.46 -17.39 -6.56
CA ASN A 69 3.55 -18.27 -7.29
C ASN A 69 2.91 -19.33 -6.37
N SER A 70 3.71 -19.93 -5.48
CA SER A 70 3.23 -20.90 -4.49
C SER A 70 2.20 -20.28 -3.54
N GLU A 71 2.49 -19.11 -2.96
CA GLU A 71 1.59 -18.43 -2.04
C GLU A 71 0.30 -17.95 -2.73
N MET A 72 0.38 -17.48 -3.99
CA MET A 72 -0.79 -17.13 -4.79
C MET A 72 -1.70 -18.35 -5.06
N LYS A 73 -1.12 -19.51 -5.37
CA LYS A 73 -1.87 -20.76 -5.54
C LYS A 73 -2.57 -21.18 -4.24
N LYS A 74 -1.85 -21.16 -3.11
CA LYS A 74 -2.44 -21.45 -1.79
C LYS A 74 -3.59 -20.50 -1.46
N ALA A 75 -3.42 -19.20 -1.71
CA ALA A 75 -4.46 -18.21 -1.47
C ALA A 75 -5.71 -18.44 -2.34
N ARG A 76 -5.52 -18.85 -3.61
CA ARG A 76 -6.64 -19.22 -4.50
C ARG A 76 -7.39 -20.44 -3.97
N VAL A 77 -6.68 -21.50 -3.59
CA VAL A 77 -7.30 -22.72 -3.03
C VAL A 77 -8.09 -22.39 -1.76
N LYS A 78 -7.52 -21.60 -0.84
CA LYS A 78 -8.22 -21.15 0.36
C LYS A 78 -9.53 -20.44 0.04
N ARG A 79 -9.52 -19.47 -0.89
CA ARG A 79 -10.74 -18.75 -1.31
C ARG A 79 -11.80 -19.66 -1.91
N LEU A 80 -11.39 -20.59 -2.78
CA LEU A 80 -12.31 -21.55 -3.38
C LEU A 80 -12.92 -22.46 -2.32
N TYR A 81 -12.09 -23.02 -1.43
CA TYR A 81 -12.56 -23.88 -0.33
C TYR A 81 -13.51 -23.15 0.62
N SER A 82 -13.25 -21.88 0.93
CA SER A 82 -14.15 -21.06 1.76
C SER A 82 -15.50 -20.75 1.10
N ALA A 83 -15.61 -20.86 -0.23
CA ALA A 83 -16.84 -20.61 -0.96
C ALA A 83 -17.76 -21.85 -1.06
N LEU A 84 -17.24 -23.03 -0.70
CA LEU A 84 -17.99 -24.29 -0.72
C LEU A 84 -18.92 -24.41 0.48
N ASP A 85 -20.00 -25.16 0.31
CA ASP A 85 -20.82 -25.62 1.42
C ASP A 85 -20.18 -26.80 2.17
N GLU A 86 -20.74 -27.18 3.33
CA GLU A 86 -20.17 -28.25 4.14
C GLU A 86 -20.22 -29.62 3.45
N SER A 87 -21.24 -29.89 2.63
CA SER A 87 -21.32 -31.15 1.89
C SER A 87 -20.23 -31.25 0.82
N GLU A 88 -19.97 -30.15 0.11
CA GLU A 88 -18.90 -30.04 -0.88
C GLU A 88 -17.51 -30.14 -0.23
N LYS A 89 -17.32 -29.55 0.96
CA LYS A 89 -16.07 -29.67 1.72
C LYS A 89 -15.83 -31.10 2.18
N GLU A 90 -16.85 -31.79 2.69
CA GLU A 90 -16.74 -33.20 3.07
C GLU A 90 -16.43 -34.09 1.87
N ALA A 91 -17.06 -33.84 0.71
CA ALA A 91 -16.74 -34.55 -0.52
C ALA A 91 -15.27 -34.37 -0.95
N ILE A 92 -14.71 -33.16 -0.79
CA ILE A 92 -13.29 -32.91 -1.06
C ILE A 92 -12.38 -33.66 -0.08
N LYS A 93 -12.71 -33.69 1.22
CA LYS A 93 -11.93 -34.46 2.20
C LYS A 93 -11.90 -35.95 1.82
N MET A 94 -13.06 -36.51 1.48
CA MET A 94 -13.16 -37.91 1.03
C MET A 94 -12.40 -38.22 -0.26
N LEU A 95 -12.15 -37.23 -1.13
CA LEU A 95 -11.34 -37.40 -2.35
C LEU A 95 -9.82 -37.31 -2.08
N LEU A 96 -9.43 -36.72 -0.95
CA LEU A 96 -8.03 -36.52 -0.56
C LEU A 96 -7.52 -37.55 0.46
N ASP A 97 -8.43 -38.29 1.09
CA ASP A 97 -8.15 -39.46 1.94
C ASP A 97 -7.76 -40.70 1.11
#